data_AF-L8HFZ8-F1
#
_entry.id   AF-L8HFZ8-F1
#
_cell.length_a   1.000
_cell.length_b   1.000
_cell.length_c   1.000
_cell.angle_alpha   90.00
_cell.angle_beta   90.00
_cell.angle_gamma   90.00
#
_symmetry.space_group_name_H-M   'P 1'
#
loop_
_entity.id
_entity.type
_entity.pdbx_description
1 polymer ?
#
loop_
_entity_poly.entity_id
_entity_poly.type
_entity_poly.pdbx_seq_one_letter_code
_entity_poly.pdbx_strand_id
1 'polypeptide(L)'
;MATTTNRIEKIVTRNPDHQSALELAQLPNVTFHVGHVESEELLREAIRGMDAVYLLANSFAIGEKAELHWSIRAFELARELGVKLFQFSGLDYLPNKAGYDPKFRCAHYDAKGRVSEWIKRQPVSPMKWAILTS
;
A
#
# COMPACT_ATOMS: atom_id res chain seq x y z
N MET A 1 20.32 26.87 -0.69
CA MET A 1 19.30 26.67 0.36
C MET A 1 18.35 25.62 -0.16
N ALA A 2 18.32 24.43 0.43
CA ALA A 2 17.30 23.45 0.08
C ALA A 2 15.97 24.01 0.59
N THR A 3 15.08 24.39 -0.31
CA THR A 3 13.67 24.63 0.04
C THR A 3 13.15 23.34 0.66
N THR A 4 12.94 23.34 1.96
CA THR A 4 12.22 22.29 2.66
C THR A 4 10.80 22.31 2.12
N THR A 5 10.55 21.54 1.06
CA THR A 5 9.20 21.28 0.60
C THR A 5 8.47 20.70 1.81
N ASN A 6 7.47 21.42 2.31
CA ASN A 6 6.74 21.04 3.53
C ASN A 6 5.87 19.81 3.20
N ARG A 7 6.51 18.65 3.09
CA ARG A 7 5.88 17.40 2.66
C ARG A 7 5.10 16.84 3.83
N ILE A 8 3.79 16.76 3.68
CA ILE A 8 2.89 16.19 4.68
C ILE A 8 2.95 14.67 4.54
N GLU A 9 3.22 13.99 5.64
CA GLU A 9 3.15 12.54 5.73
C GLU A 9 1.86 12.15 6.45
N LYS A 10 0.95 11.48 5.73
CA LYS A 10 -0.26 10.88 6.31
C LYS A 10 0.00 9.41 6.57
N ILE A 11 -0.08 9.00 7.83
CA ILE A 11 0.13 7.62 8.24
C ILE A 11 -1.20 7.03 8.69
N VAL A 12 -1.63 5.95 8.04
CA VAL A 12 -2.80 5.19 8.44
C VAL A 12 -2.43 4.27 9.60
N THR A 13 -3.13 4.38 10.72
CA THR A 13 -2.93 3.52 11.89
C THR A 13 -4.25 3.12 12.52
N ARG A 14 -4.32 1.92 13.11
CA ARG A 14 -5.49 1.49 13.90
C ARG A 14 -5.41 1.97 15.34
N ASN A 15 -4.21 2.33 15.81
CA ASN A 15 -3.96 2.76 17.17
C ASN A 15 -2.88 3.86 17.16
N PRO A 16 -3.26 5.15 17.31
CA PRO A 16 -2.30 6.25 17.37
C PRO A 16 -1.49 6.27 18.66
N ASP A 17 -1.91 5.53 19.70
CA ASP A 17 -1.26 5.46 21.01
C ASP A 17 -0.25 4.29 21.10
N HIS A 18 -0.06 3.52 20.02
CA HIS A 18 0.96 2.48 19.98
C HIS A 18 2.36 3.09 20.04
N GLN A 19 3.31 2.46 20.74
CA GLN A 19 4.67 2.98 20.93
C GLN A 19 5.34 3.47 19.63
N SER A 20 5.28 2.68 18.56
CA SER A 20 5.84 3.08 17.25
C SER A 20 5.10 4.25 16.59
N ALA A 21 3.80 4.43 16.86
CA ALA A 21 3.07 5.61 16.39
C ALA A 21 3.48 6.85 17.20
N LEU A 22 3.66 6.72 18.52
CA LEU A 22 4.16 7.82 19.35
C LEU A 22 5.56 8.28 18.93
N GLU A 23 6.42 7.36 18.50
CA GLU A 23 7.74 7.67 17.93
C GLU A 23 7.61 8.43 16.60
N LEU A 24 6.74 7.99 15.69
CA LEU A 24 6.48 8.67 14.42
C LEU A 24 5.86 10.06 14.61
N ALA A 25 5.06 10.25 15.66
CA ALA A 25 4.46 11.55 15.98
C ALA A 25 5.50 12.61 16.39
N GLN A 26 6.72 12.21 16.75
CA GLN A 26 7.82 13.15 17.03
C GLN A 26 8.44 13.74 15.75
N LEU A 27 8.15 13.15 14.58
CA LEU A 27 8.66 13.64 13.30
C LEU A 27 7.83 14.85 12.83
N PRO A 28 8.46 15.87 12.23
CA PRO A 28 7.74 17.01 11.68
C PRO A 28 6.81 16.56 10.54
N ASN A 29 5.66 17.23 10.42
CA ASN A 29 4.69 17.03 9.34
C ASN A 29 4.06 15.62 9.24
N VAL A 30 4.14 14.81 10.29
CA VAL A 30 3.40 13.55 10.40
C VAL A 30 2.00 13.81 10.93
N THR A 31 1.00 13.23 10.27
CA THR A 31 -0.40 13.24 10.71
C THR A 31 -0.93 11.81 10.69
N PHE A 32 -1.71 11.44 11.70
CA PHE A 32 -2.37 10.15 11.74
C PHE A 32 -3.78 10.21 11.18
N HIS A 33 -4.08 9.21 10.36
CA HIS A 33 -5.42 8.94 9.89
C HIS A 33 -5.85 7.60 10.49
N VAL A 34 -6.72 7.66 11.50
CA VAL A 34 -7.00 6.51 12.36
C VAL A 34 -8.10 5.64 11.75
N GLY A 35 -7.79 4.38 11.48
CA GLY A 35 -8.78 3.38 11.09
C GLY A 35 -8.17 2.18 10.36
N HIS A 36 -9.00 1.49 9.59
CA HIS A 36 -8.66 0.18 8.99
C HIS A 36 -8.57 0.24 7.46
N VAL A 37 -7.55 -0.39 6.88
CA VAL A 37 -7.35 -0.48 5.41
C VAL A 37 -8.54 -1.11 4.68
N GLU A 38 -9.40 -1.82 5.42
CA GLU A 38 -10.62 -2.43 4.89
C GLU A 38 -11.81 -1.46 4.86
N SER A 39 -11.56 -0.19 4.53
CA SER A 39 -12.57 0.86 4.34
C SER A 39 -12.15 1.74 3.16
N GLU A 40 -13.04 1.87 2.19
CA GLU A 40 -12.81 2.73 1.03
C GLU A 40 -12.82 4.20 1.42
N GLU A 41 -13.71 4.58 2.34
CA GLU A 41 -13.82 5.93 2.87
C GLU A 41 -12.48 6.36 3.48
N LEU A 42 -11.93 5.52 4.35
CA LEU A 42 -10.63 5.76 4.98
C LEU A 42 -9.50 5.86 3.94
N LEU A 43 -9.42 4.92 3.00
CA LEU A 43 -8.40 4.95 1.95
C LEU A 43 -8.50 6.23 1.12
N ARG A 44 -9.72 6.61 0.72
CA ARG A 44 -9.96 7.82 -0.08
C ARG A 44 -9.55 9.08 0.68
N GLU A 45 -9.86 9.19 1.97
CA GLU A 45 -9.47 10.32 2.80
C GLU A 45 -7.95 10.40 3.03
N ALA A 46 -7.32 9.26 3.31
CA ALA A 46 -5.87 9.17 3.49
C ALA A 46 -5.11 9.54 2.21
N ILE A 47 -5.57 9.08 1.05
CA ILE A 47 -4.91 9.29 -0.25
C ILE A 47 -5.15 10.70 -0.81
N ARG A 48 -6.29 11.34 -0.48
CA ARG A 48 -6.67 12.64 -1.04
C ARG A 48 -5.56 13.69 -0.83
N GLY A 49 -5.15 14.31 -1.94
CA GLY A 49 -4.15 15.37 -1.97
C GLY A 49 -2.70 14.90 -1.81
N MET A 50 -2.45 13.58 -1.80
CA MET A 50 -1.08 13.04 -1.73
C MET A 50 -0.46 12.93 -3.12
N ASP A 51 0.81 13.33 -3.25
CA ASP A 51 1.57 13.16 -4.49
C ASP A 51 2.03 11.71 -4.70
N ALA A 52 2.24 10.97 -3.62
CA ALA A 52 2.70 9.59 -3.63
C ALA A 52 2.02 8.77 -2.54
N VAL A 53 1.89 7.46 -2.79
CA VAL A 53 1.36 6.48 -1.82
C VAL A 53 2.33 5.33 -1.72
N TYR A 54 2.69 4.95 -0.50
CA TYR A 54 3.34 3.68 -0.21
C TYR A 54 2.32 2.75 0.46
N LEU A 55 2.06 1.60 -0.16
CA LEU A 55 1.11 0.62 0.36
C LEU A 55 1.82 -0.66 0.76
N LEU A 56 1.68 -1.02 2.04
CA LEU A 56 1.98 -2.33 2.59
C LEU A 56 0.71 -2.86 3.28
N ALA A 57 0.11 -3.88 2.70
CA ALA A 57 -0.95 -4.64 3.35
C ALA A 57 -0.37 -5.78 4.19
N ASN A 58 -1.07 -6.17 5.25
CA ASN A 58 -0.67 -7.26 6.14
C ASN A 58 -1.69 -8.39 6.09
N SER A 59 -1.45 -9.40 5.26
CA SER A 59 -2.30 -10.60 5.17
C SER A 59 -2.47 -11.37 6.47
N PHE A 60 -1.53 -11.26 7.43
CA PHE A 60 -1.74 -11.90 8.73
C PHE A 60 -2.88 -11.24 9.51
N ALA A 61 -3.14 -9.96 9.25
CA ALA A 61 -4.23 -9.21 9.87
C ALA A 61 -5.55 -9.32 9.09
N ILE A 62 -5.50 -9.24 7.76
CA ILE A 62 -6.72 -9.10 6.93
C ILE A 62 -7.02 -10.33 6.05
N GLY A 63 -6.10 -11.29 5.98
CA GLY A 63 -6.21 -12.46 5.11
C GLY A 63 -5.93 -12.18 3.64
N GLU A 64 -5.66 -13.26 2.89
CA GLU A 64 -5.26 -13.22 1.47
C GLU A 64 -6.32 -12.54 0.59
N LYS A 65 -7.60 -12.81 0.84
CA LYS A 65 -8.72 -12.28 0.04
C LYS A 65 -8.86 -10.77 0.19
N ALA A 66 -8.80 -10.27 1.42
CA ALA A 66 -8.91 -8.84 1.68
C ALA A 66 -7.67 -8.10 1.20
N GLU A 67 -6.46 -8.66 1.39
CA GLU A 67 -5.23 -8.06 0.88
C GLU A 67 -5.28 -7.89 -0.65
N LEU A 68 -5.76 -8.90 -1.37
CA LEU A 68 -5.92 -8.82 -2.82
C LEU A 68 -6.87 -7.68 -3.22
N HIS A 69 -8.07 -7.64 -2.62
CA HIS A 69 -9.09 -6.64 -2.95
C HIS A 69 -8.62 -5.22 -2.60
N TRP A 70 -8.21 -4.99 -1.35
CA TRP A 70 -7.89 -3.65 -0.87
C TRP A 70 -6.61 -3.08 -1.46
N SER A 71 -5.64 -3.92 -1.84
CA SER A 71 -4.45 -3.43 -2.54
C SER A 71 -4.75 -2.96 -3.96
N ILE A 72 -5.60 -3.71 -4.68
CA ILE A 72 -6.09 -3.29 -6.00
C ILE A 72 -6.92 -2.00 -5.86
N ARG A 73 -7.85 -1.97 -4.89
CA ARG A 73 -8.70 -0.80 -4.68
C ARG A 73 -7.91 0.45 -4.30
N ALA A 74 -6.90 0.32 -3.44
CA ALA A 74 -6.01 1.43 -3.10
C ALA A 74 -5.24 1.97 -4.32
N PHE A 75 -4.79 1.10 -5.24
CA PHE A 75 -4.18 1.53 -6.50
C PHE A 75 -5.18 2.30 -7.37
N GLU A 76 -6.41 1.80 -7.52
CA GLU A 76 -7.47 2.48 -8.28
C GLU A 76 -7.80 3.85 -7.70
N LEU A 77 -7.96 3.94 -6.37
CA LEU A 77 -8.22 5.20 -5.67
C LEU A 77 -7.05 6.18 -5.82
N ALA A 78 -5.81 5.71 -5.70
CA ALA A 78 -4.63 6.54 -5.95
C ALA A 78 -4.65 7.14 -7.36
N ARG A 79 -4.98 6.31 -8.36
CA ARG A 79 -5.10 6.77 -9.74
C ARG A 79 -6.24 7.77 -9.92
N GLU A 80 -7.41 7.49 -9.35
CA GLU A 80 -8.59 8.35 -9.39
C GLU A 80 -8.31 9.73 -8.75
N LEU A 81 -7.59 9.73 -7.62
CA LEU A 81 -7.28 10.93 -6.84
C LEU A 81 -6.04 11.69 -7.35
N GLY A 82 -5.46 11.29 -8.47
CA GLY A 82 -4.38 12.02 -9.12
C GLY A 82 -3.00 11.84 -8.49
N VAL A 83 -2.78 10.74 -7.75
CA VAL A 83 -1.46 10.38 -7.22
C VAL A 83 -0.46 10.25 -8.38
N LYS A 84 0.75 10.79 -8.19
CA LYS A 84 1.81 10.76 -9.21
C LYS A 84 2.63 9.47 -9.15
N LEU A 85 2.84 8.93 -7.95
CA LEU A 85 3.63 7.72 -7.72
C LEU A 85 2.95 6.76 -6.72
N PHE A 86 2.63 5.56 -7.16
CA PHE A 86 2.17 4.48 -6.29
C PHE A 86 3.26 3.42 -6.08
N GLN A 87 3.71 3.25 -4.85
CA GLN A 87 4.68 2.22 -4.47
C GLN A 87 3.98 1.09 -3.73
N PHE A 88 4.10 -0.12 -4.25
CA PHE A 88 3.54 -1.32 -3.62
C PHE A 88 4.65 -2.17 -3.00
N SER A 89 4.45 -2.60 -1.75
CA SER A 89 5.32 -3.60 -1.11
C SER A 89 4.83 -5.00 -1.48
N GLY A 90 5.48 -5.55 -2.51
CA GLY A 90 5.19 -6.86 -3.09
C GLY A 90 6.06 -7.98 -2.52
N LEU A 91 5.73 -9.20 -2.91
CA LEU A 91 6.53 -10.42 -2.73
C LEU A 91 6.38 -11.28 -3.98
N ASP A 92 7.16 -12.35 -4.04
CA ASP A 92 7.13 -13.31 -5.13
C ASP A 92 5.76 -13.96 -5.36
N TYR A 93 5.37 -14.09 -6.63
CA TYR A 93 4.18 -14.84 -7.01
C TYR A 93 4.47 -16.36 -7.06
N LEU A 94 4.56 -16.98 -5.88
CA LEU A 94 4.97 -18.39 -5.73
C LEU A 94 4.13 -19.38 -6.57
N PRO A 95 2.79 -19.32 -6.63
CA PRO A 95 2.01 -20.22 -7.48
C PRO A 95 2.44 -20.16 -8.95
N ASN A 96 2.75 -18.97 -9.48
CA ASN A 96 3.23 -18.87 -10.86
C ASN A 96 4.65 -19.40 -11.00
N LYS A 97 5.55 -19.08 -10.07
CA LYS A 97 6.94 -19.55 -10.09
C LYS A 97 7.08 -21.07 -9.92
N ALA A 98 6.19 -21.69 -9.15
CA ALA A 98 6.22 -23.11 -8.80
C ALA A 98 5.32 -23.99 -9.69
N GLY A 99 4.80 -23.47 -10.81
CA GLY A 99 3.92 -24.26 -11.69
C GLY A 99 2.61 -24.68 -11.04
N TYR A 100 2.09 -23.86 -10.11
CA TYR A 100 0.86 -24.07 -9.35
C TYR A 100 0.86 -25.32 -8.45
N ASP A 101 2.04 -25.84 -8.10
CA ASP A 101 2.16 -26.91 -7.11
C ASP A 101 1.70 -26.40 -5.72
N PRO A 102 0.64 -27.00 -5.12
CA PRO A 102 0.09 -26.57 -3.85
C PRO A 102 1.08 -26.69 -2.68
N LYS A 103 2.15 -27.50 -2.81
CA LYS A 103 3.20 -27.63 -1.80
C LYS A 103 3.90 -26.30 -1.49
N PHE A 104 3.99 -25.40 -2.47
CA PHE A 104 4.67 -24.11 -2.34
C PHE A 104 3.71 -22.95 -2.06
N ARG A 105 2.44 -23.23 -1.76
CA ARG A 105 1.44 -22.20 -1.42
C ARG A 105 1.88 -21.45 -0.16
N CYS A 106 1.93 -20.12 -0.24
CA CYS A 106 2.21 -19.28 0.90
C CYS A 106 1.30 -18.06 0.85
N ALA A 107 0.18 -18.09 1.57
CA ALA A 107 -0.91 -17.12 1.41
C ALA A 107 -0.46 -15.64 1.47
N HIS A 108 0.51 -15.32 2.34
CA HIS A 108 1.04 -13.96 2.51
C HIS A 108 1.99 -13.51 1.39
N TYR A 109 2.56 -14.45 0.61
CA TYR A 109 3.25 -14.16 -0.65
C TYR A 109 2.26 -14.09 -1.80
N ASP A 110 1.35 -15.06 -1.87
CA ASP A 110 0.49 -15.27 -3.03
C ASP A 110 -0.40 -14.06 -3.35
N ALA A 111 -0.98 -13.40 -2.34
CA ALA A 111 -1.76 -12.17 -2.55
C ALA A 111 -0.88 -11.05 -3.12
N LYS A 112 0.26 -10.77 -2.50
CA LYS A 112 1.20 -9.73 -2.94
C LYS A 112 1.74 -9.99 -4.34
N GLY A 113 2.06 -11.24 -4.66
CA GLY A 113 2.50 -11.66 -5.97
C GLY A 113 1.42 -11.46 -7.04
N ARG A 114 0.17 -11.84 -6.76
CA ARG A 114 -0.95 -11.60 -7.68
C ARG A 114 -1.21 -10.11 -7.91
N VAL A 115 -1.19 -9.31 -6.85
CA VAL A 115 -1.33 -7.85 -6.95
C VAL A 115 -0.19 -7.26 -7.77
N SER A 116 1.06 -7.72 -7.54
CA SER A 116 2.23 -7.25 -8.29
C SER A 116 2.10 -7.53 -9.79
N GLU A 117 1.68 -8.74 -10.18
CA GLU A 117 1.42 -9.08 -11.59
C GLU A 117 0.26 -8.28 -12.18
N TRP A 118 -0.76 -7.98 -11.38
CA TRP A 118 -1.85 -7.11 -11.80
C TRP A 118 -1.40 -5.65 -12.01
N ILE A 119 -0.59 -5.08 -11.10
CA ILE A 119 -0.02 -3.73 -11.20
C ILE A 119 0.87 -3.61 -12.45
N LYS A 120 1.70 -4.63 -12.74
CA LYS A 120 2.58 -4.65 -13.92
C LYS A 120 1.84 -4.51 -15.25
N ARG A 121 0.55 -4.84 -15.28
CA ARG A 121 -0.32 -4.72 -16.46
C ARG A 121 -0.99 -3.35 -16.58
N GLN A 122 -0.81 -2.47 -15.59
CA GLN A 122 -1.43 -1.15 -15.58
C GLN A 122 -0.56 -0.11 -16.30
N PRO A 123 -1.16 0.86 -17.00
CA PRO A 123 -0.39 1.91 -17.68
C PRO A 123 0.28 2.84 -16.68
N VAL A 124 1.52 3.24 -16.98
CA VAL A 124 2.40 4.14 -16.19
C VAL A 124 2.11 5.64 -16.38
N SER A 125 0.98 5.98 -16.98
CA SER A 125 0.48 7.35 -17.17
C SER A 125 -1.03 7.36 -16.97
N PRO A 126 -1.61 8.30 -16.20
CA PRO A 126 -0.95 9.48 -15.61
C PRO A 126 -0.16 9.20 -14.33
N MET A 127 -0.37 8.03 -13.69
CA MET A 127 0.29 7.65 -12.45
C MET A 127 1.45 6.67 -12.73
N LYS A 128 2.64 6.97 -12.20
CA LYS A 128 3.76 6.02 -12.15
C LYS A 128 3.54 5.01 -11.04
N TRP A 129 4.09 3.81 -11.20
CA TRP A 129 4.10 2.82 -10.13
C TRP A 129 5.46 2.14 -10.02
N ALA A 130 5.77 1.67 -8.81
CA ALA A 130 6.93 0.83 -8.53
C ALA A 130 6.52 -0.29 -7.57
N ILE A 131 7.15 -1.45 -7.71
CA ILE A 131 6.96 -2.59 -6.82
C ILE A 131 8.29 -2.85 -6.13
N LEU A 132 8.30 -2.77 -4.80
CA LEU A 132 9.43 -3.14 -3.98
C LEU A 132 9.22 -4.61 -3.58
N THR A 133 10.18 -5.45 -3.93
CA THR A 133 10.16 -6.89 -3.63
C THR A 133 11.52 -7.29 -3.08
N SER A 134 11.51 -8.25 -2.15
CA SER A 134 12.69 -8.91 -1.56
C SER A 134 12.81 -10.34 -2.07
#